data_AF-A0A914QDZ4-F1
#
_entry.id   AF-A0A914QDZ4-F1
#
_cell.length_a   1.000
_cell.length_b   1.000
_cell.length_c   1.000
_cell.angle_alpha   90.00
_cell.angle_beta   90.00
_cell.angle_gamma   90.00
#
_symmetry.space_group_name_H-M   'P 1'
#
loop_
_entity.id
_entity.type
_entity.pdbx_description
1 polymer ?
#
loop_
_entity_poly.entity_id
_entity_poly.type
_entity_poly.pdbx_seq_one_letter_code
_entity_poly.pdbx_strand_id
1 'polypeptide(L)'
;MMIHRDIACRNVLLTDTNVAKLADFGLCCHCNETFIYQATTNKRLPYKWLSIEAIVDSTFSEKSDVWAFGILAYEAYSFGAIPYSTLTCEETLEFLQSGSRLEKPAEAFETLYELMLKCWEKEVEVRPKFKDIEKYLRIMLENETFKYGYLALDHSSSTPQE
;
A
#
# COMPACT_ATOMS: atom_id res chain seq x y z
N MET A 1 1.36 -9.23 -15.72
CA MET A 1 1.55 -8.66 -14.36
C MET A 1 0.40 -9.12 -13.47
N MET A 2 0.63 -9.33 -12.17
CA MET A 2 -0.43 -9.70 -11.23
C MET A 2 -0.92 -8.44 -10.50
N ILE A 3 -2.24 -8.25 -10.43
CA ILE A 3 -2.88 -7.18 -9.64
C ILE A 3 -3.62 -7.85 -8.49
N HIS A 4 -3.38 -7.40 -7.25
CA HIS A 4 -3.89 -8.03 -6.04
C HIS A 4 -5.33 -7.65 -5.73
N ARG A 5 -5.66 -6.35 -5.79
CA ARG A 5 -7.01 -5.77 -5.56
C ARG A 5 -7.55 -5.88 -4.13
N ASP A 6 -6.74 -6.34 -3.19
CA ASP A 6 -7.11 -6.46 -1.77
C ASP A 6 -5.88 -6.33 -0.85
N ILE A 7 -4.99 -5.40 -1.18
CA ILE A 7 -3.86 -5.08 -0.30
C ILE A 7 -4.40 -4.32 0.91
N ALA A 8 -4.26 -4.94 2.09
CA ALA A 8 -4.70 -4.40 3.37
C ALA A 8 -3.95 -5.12 4.51
N CYS A 9 -3.87 -4.52 5.69
CA CYS A 9 -3.21 -5.14 6.85
C CYS A 9 -3.79 -6.52 7.19
N ARG A 10 -5.12 -6.72 7.07
CA ARG A 10 -5.77 -8.03 7.30
C ARG A 10 -5.24 -9.17 6.41
N ASN A 11 -4.67 -8.83 5.26
CA ASN A 11 -4.14 -9.77 4.27
C ASN A 11 -2.61 -9.86 4.33
N VAL A 12 -1.98 -9.24 5.34
CA VAL A 12 -0.56 -9.44 5.64
C VAL A 12 -0.43 -10.36 6.84
N LEU A 13 0.18 -11.51 6.61
CA LEU A 13 0.44 -12.52 7.65
C LEU A 13 1.88 -12.40 8.14
N LEU A 14 2.08 -12.52 9.44
CA LEU A 14 3.42 -12.56 10.07
C LEU A 14 3.79 -14.00 10.38
N THR A 15 5.00 -14.41 10.01
CA THR A 15 5.59 -15.66 10.47
C THR A 15 6.09 -15.53 11.91
N ASP A 16 6.41 -16.66 12.54
CA ASP A 16 7.13 -16.77 13.82
C ASP A 16 8.51 -16.08 13.81
N THR A 17 9.05 -15.85 12.63
CA THR A 17 10.34 -15.22 12.34
C THR A 17 10.22 -13.74 11.93
N ASN A 18 9.08 -13.11 12.22
CA ASN A 18 8.78 -11.71 11.90
C ASN A 18 8.88 -11.37 10.39
N VAL A 19 8.60 -12.35 9.53
CA VAL A 19 8.51 -12.13 8.08
C VAL A 19 7.06 -11.84 7.71
N ALA A 20 6.81 -10.64 7.18
CA ALA A 20 5.52 -10.27 6.62
C ALA A 20 5.34 -10.88 5.22
N LYS A 21 4.18 -11.52 4.99
CA LYS A 21 3.81 -12.12 3.70
C LYS A 21 2.40 -11.68 3.31
N LEU A 22 2.27 -11.20 2.09
CA LEU A 22 0.98 -10.89 1.50
C LEU A 22 0.23 -12.20 1.18
N ALA A 23 -1.06 -12.24 1.52
CA ALA A 23 -1.94 -13.39 1.39
C ALA A 23 -3.28 -12.96 0.76
N ASP A 24 -4.19 -13.94 0.60
CA ASP A 24 -5.51 -13.79 -0.02
C ASP A 24 -5.51 -13.26 -1.46
N PHE A 25 -5.09 -14.14 -2.36
CA PHE A 25 -5.08 -13.87 -3.80
C PHE A 25 -6.46 -14.12 -4.46
N GLY A 26 -7.55 -14.21 -3.68
CA GLY A 26 -8.88 -14.58 -4.16
C GLY A 26 -9.55 -13.56 -5.09
N LEU A 27 -9.02 -12.33 -5.14
CA LEU A 27 -9.42 -11.26 -6.06
C LEU A 27 -8.39 -10.97 -7.16
N CYS A 28 -7.24 -11.66 -7.14
CA CYS A 28 -6.15 -11.38 -8.05
C CYS A 28 -6.50 -11.64 -9.52
N CYS A 29 -5.94 -10.82 -10.40
CA CYS A 29 -6.03 -11.03 -11.85
C CYS A 29 -4.66 -10.91 -12.51
N HIS A 30 -4.45 -11.69 -13.57
CA HIS A 30 -3.31 -11.53 -14.46
C HIS A 30 -3.73 -10.59 -15.59
N CYS A 31 -3.01 -9.47 -15.74
CA CYS A 31 -3.32 -8.47 -16.74
C CYS A 31 -2.05 -8.01 -17.44
N ASN A 32 -2.20 -7.66 -18.72
CA ASN A 32 -1.07 -7.22 -19.52
C ASN A 32 -0.74 -5.75 -19.23
N GLU A 33 -1.73 -4.86 -19.03
CA GLU A 33 -1.46 -3.44 -18.71
C GLU A 33 -2.56 -2.81 -17.83
N THR A 34 -3.83 -2.84 -18.25
CA THR A 34 -4.97 -2.26 -17.51
C THR A 34 -6.16 -3.22 -17.59
N PHE A 35 -6.85 -3.45 -16.46
CA PHE A 35 -8.03 -4.31 -16.44
C PHE A 35 -9.24 -3.56 -15.90
N ILE A 36 -10.22 -3.39 -16.76
CA ILE A 36 -11.55 -2.93 -16.39
C ILE A 36 -12.29 -4.15 -15.88
N TYR A 37 -12.59 -4.17 -14.58
CA TYR A 37 -13.40 -5.23 -14.00
C TYR A 37 -14.84 -5.09 -14.49
N GLN A 38 -15.22 -5.90 -15.47
CA GLN A 38 -16.63 -6.17 -15.73
C GLN A 38 -17.12 -7.09 -14.63
N ALA A 39 -17.96 -6.56 -13.73
CA ALA A 39 -18.54 -7.31 -12.62
C ALA A 39 -19.42 -8.46 -13.12
N THR A 40 -18.82 -9.62 -13.38
CA THR A 40 -19.54 -10.88 -13.59
C THR A 40 -19.91 -11.56 -12.28
N THR A 41 -19.34 -11.11 -11.14
CA THR A 41 -19.54 -11.73 -9.83
C THR A 41 -19.83 -10.71 -8.73
N ASN A 42 -20.87 -10.99 -7.94
CA ASN A 42 -21.37 -10.29 -6.74
C ASN A 42 -20.36 -10.19 -5.55
N LYS A 43 -19.05 -10.19 -5.80
CA LYS A 43 -18.04 -10.10 -4.73
C LYS A 43 -18.02 -8.68 -4.16
N ARG A 44 -18.13 -8.56 -2.84
CA ARG A 44 -17.99 -7.30 -2.10
C ARG A 44 -16.55 -6.80 -2.23
N LEU A 45 -16.37 -5.59 -2.75
CA LEU A 45 -15.05 -4.97 -2.87
C LEU A 45 -14.67 -4.20 -1.59
N PRO A 46 -13.37 -4.08 -1.27
CA PRO A 46 -12.88 -3.37 -0.09
C PRO A 46 -12.83 -1.85 -0.34
N TYR A 47 -13.97 -1.18 -0.48
CA TYR A 47 -14.09 0.22 -0.91
C TYR A 47 -13.11 1.21 -0.24
N LYS A 48 -12.86 1.08 1.06
CA LYS A 48 -11.96 1.97 1.83
C LYS A 48 -10.47 1.84 1.47
N TRP A 49 -10.08 0.78 0.77
CA TRP A 49 -8.72 0.53 0.27
C TRP A 49 -8.59 0.81 -1.22
N LEU A 50 -9.71 1.00 -1.92
CA LEU A 50 -9.70 1.21 -3.36
C LEU A 50 -9.23 2.62 -3.73
N SER A 51 -8.53 2.71 -4.85
CA SER A 51 -8.22 3.98 -5.49
C SER A 51 -9.46 4.60 -6.13
N ILE A 52 -9.39 5.91 -6.42
CA ILE A 52 -10.52 6.66 -6.99
C ILE A 52 -10.99 6.02 -8.31
N GLU A 53 -10.08 5.68 -9.22
CA GLU A 53 -10.41 5.04 -10.50
C GLU A 53 -10.97 3.61 -10.34
N ALA A 54 -10.59 2.91 -9.28
CA ALA A 54 -11.17 1.59 -8.95
C ALA A 54 -12.60 1.72 -8.41
N ILE A 55 -12.90 2.79 -7.67
CA ILE A 55 -14.26 3.08 -7.16
C ILE A 55 -15.18 3.54 -8.29
N VAL A 56 -14.73 4.49 -9.11
CA VAL A 56 -15.55 5.15 -10.13
C VAL A 56 -15.70 4.29 -11.38
N ASP A 57 -14.58 3.80 -11.92
CA ASP A 57 -14.53 3.16 -13.24
C ASP A 57 -14.32 1.64 -13.16
N SER A 58 -14.23 1.07 -11.95
CA SER A 58 -13.83 -0.32 -11.75
C SER A 58 -12.52 -0.68 -12.47
N THR A 59 -11.62 0.30 -12.57
CA THR A 59 -10.32 0.16 -13.25
C THR A 59 -9.26 -0.26 -12.24
N PHE A 60 -8.62 -1.40 -12.48
CA PHE A 60 -7.59 -1.96 -11.63
C PHE A 60 -6.26 -2.07 -12.38
N SER A 61 -5.18 -1.73 -11.69
CA SER A 61 -3.80 -1.72 -12.19
C SER A 61 -2.80 -1.91 -11.04
N GLU A 62 -1.51 -2.03 -11.35
CA GLU A 62 -0.46 -1.95 -10.33
C GLU A 62 -0.56 -0.64 -9.53
N LYS A 63 -0.93 0.48 -10.17
CA LYS A 63 -1.08 1.78 -9.51
C LYS A 63 -2.29 1.88 -8.59
N SER A 64 -3.32 1.06 -8.79
CA SER A 64 -4.41 0.92 -7.80
C SER A 64 -3.96 0.10 -6.59
N ASP A 65 -3.08 -0.89 -6.78
CA ASP A 65 -2.46 -1.62 -5.66
C ASP A 65 -1.48 -0.73 -4.88
N VAL A 66 -0.77 0.19 -5.54
CA VAL A 66 0.06 1.22 -4.88
C VAL A 66 -0.78 2.10 -3.94
N TRP A 67 -1.97 2.51 -4.37
CA TRP A 67 -2.89 3.24 -3.50
C TRP A 67 -3.26 2.43 -2.26
N ALA A 68 -3.64 1.16 -2.47
CA ALA A 68 -4.00 0.25 -1.39
C ALA A 68 -2.82 -0.01 -0.43
N PHE A 69 -1.58 -0.05 -0.94
CA PHE A 69 -0.38 -0.07 -0.11
C PHE A 69 -0.24 1.16 0.78
N GLY A 70 -0.55 2.37 0.29
CA GLY A 70 -0.58 3.56 1.13
C GLY A 70 -1.57 3.43 2.30
N ILE A 71 -2.76 2.88 2.05
CA ILE A 71 -3.76 2.60 3.09
C ILE A 71 -3.25 1.54 4.08
N LEU A 72 -2.59 0.48 3.59
CA LEU A 72 -1.95 -0.53 4.45
C LEU A 72 -0.88 0.09 5.36
N ALA A 73 -0.05 1.00 4.84
CA ALA A 73 0.94 1.70 5.63
C ALA A 73 0.29 2.59 6.71
N TYR A 74 -0.82 3.25 6.39
CA TYR A 74 -1.64 3.97 7.36
C TYR A 74 -2.19 3.03 8.45
N GLU A 75 -2.78 1.90 8.08
CA GLU A 75 -3.30 0.91 9.03
C GLU A 75 -2.19 0.43 9.98
N ALA A 76 -1.01 0.09 9.45
CA ALA A 76 0.12 -0.36 10.24
C ALA A 76 0.57 0.67 11.30
N TYR A 77 0.67 1.95 10.90
CA TYR A 77 1.15 3.02 11.78
C TYR A 77 0.06 3.67 12.63
N SER A 78 -1.20 3.33 12.39
CA SER A 78 -2.34 3.70 13.25
C SER A 78 -2.77 2.56 14.18
N PHE A 79 -1.96 1.49 14.26
CA PHE A 79 -2.26 0.28 15.03
C PHE A 79 -3.61 -0.38 14.67
N GLY A 80 -3.91 -0.41 13.38
CA GLY A 80 -5.09 -1.07 12.82
C GLY A 80 -6.35 -0.20 12.84
N ALA A 81 -6.21 1.14 12.87
CA ALA A 81 -7.37 2.01 12.76
C ALA A 81 -8.08 1.79 11.41
N ILE A 82 -9.41 1.83 11.44
CA ILE A 82 -10.23 1.66 10.24
C ILE A 82 -10.11 2.92 9.38
N PRO A 83 -9.64 2.82 8.11
CA PRO A 83 -9.57 3.98 7.22
C PRO A 83 -10.94 4.63 7.04
N TYR A 84 -10.99 5.97 7.05
CA TYR A 84 -12.22 6.75 6.84
C TYR A 84 -13.38 6.26 7.73
N SER A 85 -13.11 5.95 9.01
CA SER A 85 -14.08 5.31 9.92
C SER A 85 -15.37 6.10 10.10
N THR A 86 -15.32 7.42 9.93
CA THR A 86 -16.45 8.34 10.09
C THR A 86 -17.23 8.61 8.80
N LEU A 87 -16.78 8.08 7.66
CA LEU A 87 -17.36 8.35 6.34
C LEU A 87 -18.03 7.10 5.77
N THR A 88 -19.17 7.31 5.10
CA THR A 88 -19.79 6.33 4.19
C THR A 88 -18.96 6.13 2.92
N CYS A 89 -19.35 5.19 2.06
CA CYS A 89 -18.62 4.93 0.81
C CYS A 89 -18.68 6.15 -0.13
N GLU A 90 -19.87 6.76 -0.23
CA GLU A 90 -20.14 7.93 -1.05
C GLU A 90 -19.37 9.15 -0.54
N GLU A 91 -19.44 9.43 0.77
CA GLU A 91 -18.68 10.53 1.39
C GLU A 91 -17.16 10.32 1.27
N THR A 92 -16.69 9.08 1.35
CA THR A 92 -15.26 8.77 1.13
C THR A 92 -14.83 9.14 -0.29
N LEU A 93 -15.65 8.85 -1.30
CA LEU A 93 -15.34 9.23 -2.68
C LEU A 93 -15.29 10.75 -2.84
N GLU A 94 -16.28 11.48 -2.33
CA GLU A 94 -16.31 12.95 -2.37
C GLU A 94 -15.09 13.57 -1.66
N PHE A 95 -14.77 13.05 -0.46
CA PHE A 95 -13.60 13.46 0.31
C PHE A 95 -12.31 13.27 -0.51
N LEU A 96 -12.13 12.11 -1.14
CA LEU A 96 -10.96 11.83 -1.96
C LEU A 96 -10.89 12.70 -3.24
N GLN A 97 -12.04 12.93 -3.89
CA GLN A 97 -12.13 13.76 -5.09
C GLN A 97 -11.79 15.23 -4.83
N SER A 98 -12.08 15.73 -3.62
CA SER A 98 -11.69 17.08 -3.17
C SER A 98 -10.19 17.27 -3.00
N GLY A 99 -9.41 16.19 -3.03
CA GLY A 99 -7.97 16.19 -2.75
C GLY A 99 -7.62 15.88 -1.30
N SER A 100 -8.62 15.77 -0.42
CA SER A 100 -8.43 15.42 0.99
C SER A 100 -7.96 13.96 1.14
N ARG A 101 -7.13 13.71 2.16
CA ARG A 101 -6.54 12.40 2.48
C ARG A 101 -6.62 12.12 3.98
N LEU A 102 -6.33 10.88 4.38
CA LEU A 102 -6.20 10.53 5.79
C LEU A 102 -5.12 11.38 6.45
N GLU A 103 -5.39 11.82 7.68
CA GLU A 103 -4.40 12.53 8.48
C GLU A 103 -3.20 11.61 8.81
N LYS A 104 -2.05 12.22 9.07
CA LYS A 104 -0.84 11.50 9.47
C LYS A 104 -1.07 10.75 10.79
N PRO A 105 -0.84 9.43 10.86
CA PRO A 105 -0.82 8.72 12.14
C PRO A 105 0.21 9.32 13.10
N ALA A 106 -0.09 9.29 14.39
CA ALA A 106 0.79 9.88 15.42
C ALA A 106 2.21 9.27 15.39
N GLU A 107 2.29 7.95 15.22
CA GLU A 107 3.55 7.20 15.20
C GLU A 107 4.25 7.17 13.83
N ALA A 108 3.60 7.71 12.78
CA ALA A 108 4.21 7.76 11.45
C ALA A 108 5.24 8.89 11.38
N PHE A 109 6.44 8.55 10.90
CA PHE A 109 7.46 9.53 10.52
C PHE A 109 6.98 10.37 9.33
N GLU A 110 7.46 11.61 9.23
CA GLU A 110 7.06 12.54 8.18
C GLU A 110 7.38 12.00 6.77
N THR A 111 8.57 11.42 6.60
CA THR A 111 9.02 10.83 5.34
C THR A 111 8.14 9.66 4.89
N LEU A 112 7.64 8.86 5.84
CA LEU A 112 6.71 7.79 5.54
C LEU A 112 5.34 8.36 5.15
N TYR A 113 4.86 9.39 5.82
CA TYR A 113 3.60 10.03 5.49
C TYR A 113 3.64 10.71 4.11
N GLU A 114 4.75 11.35 3.75
CA GLU A 114 4.98 11.86 2.39
C GLU A 114 4.91 10.73 1.35
N LEU A 115 5.42 9.54 1.67
CA LEU A 115 5.31 8.37 0.80
C LEU A 115 3.84 7.88 0.71
N MET A 116 3.09 7.88 1.81
CA MET A 116 1.65 7.57 1.80
C MET A 116 0.90 8.55 0.88
N LEU A 117 1.15 9.86 1.02
CA LEU A 117 0.55 10.89 0.18
C LEU A 117 0.88 10.69 -1.31
N LYS A 118 2.13 10.36 -1.65
CA LYS A 118 2.53 10.00 -3.02
C LYS A 118 1.79 8.78 -3.56
N CYS A 119 1.53 7.78 -2.72
CA CYS A 119 0.73 6.62 -3.12
C CYS A 119 -0.73 6.99 -3.37
N TRP A 120 -1.24 8.04 -2.72
CA TRP A 120 -2.60 8.53 -2.85
C TRP A 120 -2.75 9.71 -3.83
N GLU A 121 -1.80 9.90 -4.75
CA GLU A 121 -1.96 10.91 -5.79
C GLU A 121 -3.19 10.64 -6.66
N LYS A 122 -3.92 11.71 -6.98
CA LYS A 122 -5.13 11.60 -7.82
C LYS A 122 -4.77 11.10 -9.22
N GLU A 123 -3.71 11.68 -9.79
CA GLU A 123 -3.16 11.30 -11.08
C GLU A 123 -2.40 9.98 -10.96
N VAL A 124 -2.94 8.92 -11.59
CA VAL A 124 -2.43 7.54 -11.53
C VAL A 124 -0.96 7.43 -11.95
N GLU A 125 -0.55 8.24 -12.94
CA GLU A 125 0.81 8.23 -13.48
C GLU A 125 1.85 8.77 -12.49
N VAL A 126 1.45 9.70 -11.62
CA VAL A 126 2.34 10.35 -10.64
C VAL A 126 2.66 9.42 -9.46
N ARG A 127 1.77 8.47 -9.17
CA ARG A 127 2.00 7.47 -8.11
C ARG A 127 3.31 6.71 -8.36
N PRO A 128 4.13 6.42 -7.34
CA PRO A 128 5.37 5.66 -7.52
C PRO A 128 5.09 4.23 -8.00
N LYS A 129 6.10 3.56 -8.57
CA LYS A 129 6.05 2.10 -8.76
C LYS A 129 6.46 1.39 -7.48
N PHE A 130 6.07 0.13 -7.30
CA PHE A 130 6.49 -0.63 -6.11
C PHE A 130 8.01 -0.71 -5.93
N LYS A 131 8.78 -0.75 -7.03
CA LYS A 131 10.25 -0.70 -6.99
C LYS A 131 10.78 0.60 -6.38
N ASP A 132 10.12 1.72 -6.66
CA ASP A 132 10.50 3.02 -6.08
C ASP A 132 10.12 3.07 -4.59
N ILE A 133 8.93 2.55 -4.24
CA ILE A 133 8.49 2.41 -2.84
C ILE A 133 9.49 1.56 -2.04
N GLU A 134 9.91 0.41 -2.55
CA GLU A 134 10.93 -0.46 -1.92
C GLU A 134 12.22 0.33 -1.65
N LYS A 135 12.69 1.10 -2.65
CA LYS A 135 13.89 1.92 -2.52
C LYS A 135 13.72 3.00 -1.44
N TYR A 136 12.57 3.69 -1.40
CA TYR A 136 12.27 4.68 -0.37
C TYR A 136 12.27 4.07 1.03
N LEU A 137 11.60 2.93 1.21
CA LEU A 137 11.53 2.25 2.50
C LEU A 137 12.90 1.75 2.96
N ARG A 138 13.73 1.25 2.04
CA ARG A 138 15.10 0.81 2.36
C ARG A 138 15.95 1.98 2.89
N ILE A 139 15.89 3.14 2.22
CA ILE A 139 16.60 4.34 2.66
C ILE A 139 16.08 4.82 4.02
N MET A 140 14.76 4.81 4.24
CA MET A 140 14.17 5.17 5.54
C MET A 140 14.65 4.23 6.64
N LEU A 141 14.67 2.92 6.36
CA LEU A 141 15.16 1.92 7.31
C LEU A 141 16.62 2.17 7.67
N GLU A 142 17.51 2.35 6.69
CA GLU A 142 18.93 2.64 6.93
C GLU A 142 19.14 3.90 7.80
N ASN A 143 18.38 4.96 7.53
CA ASN A 143 18.45 6.21 8.31
C ASN A 143 17.96 6.03 9.76
N GLU A 144 16.85 5.32 9.96
CA GLU A 144 16.31 5.07 11.30
C GLU A 144 17.15 4.04 12.08
N THR A 145 17.70 3.03 11.42
CA THR A 145 18.67 2.08 11.98
C THR A 145 19.90 2.83 12.53
N PHE A 146 20.43 3.81 11.78
CA PHE A 146 21.54 4.65 12.23
C PHE A 146 21.16 5.57 13.41
N LYS A 147 19.94 6.13 13.40
CA LYS A 147 19.45 7.05 14.43
C LYS A 147 19.11 6.36 15.76
N TYR A 148 18.58 5.13 15.71
CA TYR A 148 18.17 4.35 16.89
C TYR A 148 19.19 3.27 17.30
N GLY A 149 20.33 3.16 16.62
CA GLY A 149 21.41 2.24 16.99
C GLY A 149 21.09 0.75 16.79
N TYR A 150 20.10 0.42 15.95
CA TYR A 150 19.84 -0.97 15.58
C TYR A 150 20.88 -1.43 14.54
N LEU A 151 21.17 -2.73 14.50
CA LEU A 151 22.31 -3.34 13.80
C LEU A 151 22.39 -2.96 12.31
N ALA A 152 23.61 -2.64 11.85
CA ALA A 152 23.94 -2.64 10.43
C ALA A 152 23.60 -4.02 9.85
N LEU A 153 22.77 -4.05 8.80
CA LEU A 153 22.48 -5.29 8.09
C LEU A 153 23.79 -5.79 7.47
N ASP A 154 24.29 -6.90 8.02
CA ASP A 154 25.55 -7.49 7.62
C ASP A 154 25.47 -7.92 6.14
N HIS A 155 26.21 -7.25 5.26
CA HIS A 155 26.38 -7.66 3.87
C HIS A 155 27.38 -8.83 3.80
N SER A 156 27.03 -10.00 4.35
CA SER A 156 27.82 -11.21 4.16
C SER A 156 27.31 -12.02 2.96
N SER A 157 27.57 -11.52 1.75
CA SER A 157 27.65 -12.37 0.57
C SER A 157 29.07 -12.91 0.44
N SER A 158 29.27 -14.13 0.95
CA SER A 158 30.16 -15.18 0.44
C SER A 158 31.38 -14.74 -0.40
N THR A 159 32.55 -14.66 0.21
CA THR A 159 33.83 -14.92 -0.47
C THR A 159 34.04 -16.43 -0.62
N PRO A 160 34.31 -16.98 -1.81
CA PRO A 160 34.76 -18.37 -1.94
C PRO A 160 36.17 -18.51 -1.37
N GLN A 161 36.39 -19.58 -0.59
CA GLN A 161 37.71 -20.00 -0.10
C GLN A 161 38.61 -20.44 -1.27
N GLU A 162 39.91 -20.17 -1.10
CA GLU A 162 41.02 -20.63 -1.97
C GLU A 162 41.08 -22.15 -2.14
#